data_AF-A0AAW6XGC5-F1
#
_entry.id   AF-A0AAW6XGC5-F1
#
_cell.length_a   1.000
_cell.length_b   1.000
_cell.length_c   1.000
_cell.angle_alpha   90.00
_cell.angle_beta   90.00
_cell.angle_gamma   90.00
#
_symmetry.space_group_name_H-M   'P 1'
#
loop_
_entity.id
_entity.type
_entity.pdbx_description
1 polymer ?
#
loop_
_entity_poly.entity_id
_entity_poly.type
_entity_poly.pdbx_seq_one_letter_code
_entity_poly.pdbx_strand_id
1 'polypeptide(L)'
;PHCGVTTEKISWLPERQRYTTTLSVWVESLTRLLPIKHVAQLTGLHWHTVKNIDYRRLLRERTEPQRHTLRRLVMDEFALF
;
A
#
# COMPACT_ATOMS: atom_id res chain seq x y z
N PRO A 1 23.95 -34.58 -1.21
CA PRO A 1 23.91 -33.50 -0.21
C PRO A 1 24.13 -32.13 -0.87
N HIS A 2 23.08 -31.32 -1.05
CA HIS A 2 23.22 -29.94 -1.53
C HIS A 2 23.29 -29.02 -0.32
N CYS A 3 24.51 -28.66 0.10
CA CYS A 3 24.73 -27.58 1.04
C CYS A 3 24.95 -26.27 0.25
N GLY A 4 24.22 -25.22 0.60
CA GLY A 4 24.29 -23.91 -0.05
C GLY A 4 23.18 -22.98 0.47
N VAL A 5 23.36 -21.66 0.29
CA VAL A 5 22.31 -20.67 0.61
C VAL A 5 21.16 -20.86 -0.37
N THR A 6 19.99 -21.24 0.13
CA THR A 6 18.77 -21.38 -0.65
C THR A 6 17.75 -20.35 -0.22
N THR A 7 16.91 -19.91 -1.16
CA THR A 7 15.80 -19.00 -0.85
C THR A 7 14.60 -19.84 -0.43
N GLU A 8 14.18 -19.71 0.83
CA GLU A 8 12.97 -20.37 1.32
C GLU A 8 11.74 -19.49 1.07
N LYS A 9 10.65 -20.11 0.62
CA LYS A 9 9.36 -19.43 0.46
C LYS A 9 8.62 -19.42 1.79
N ILE A 10 8.49 -18.24 2.39
CA ILE A 10 7.77 -18.03 3.64
C ILE A 10 6.39 -17.48 3.33
N SER A 11 5.32 -18.16 3.76
CA SER A 11 3.93 -17.83 3.38
C SER A 11 3.46 -16.42 3.79
N TRP A 12 3.96 -15.92 4.92
CA TRP A 12 3.62 -14.59 5.47
C TRP A 12 4.59 -13.48 5.03
N LEU A 13 5.65 -13.82 4.29
CA LEU A 13 6.62 -12.87 3.77
C LEU A 13 6.41 -12.72 2.26
N PRO A 14 5.91 -11.57 1.79
CA PRO A 14 5.74 -11.35 0.36
C PRO A 14 7.09 -11.34 -0.37
N GLU A 15 7.10 -11.80 -1.62
CA GLU A 15 8.34 -11.94 -2.39
C GLU A 15 9.14 -10.64 -2.46
N ARG A 16 10.45 -10.76 -2.21
CA ARG A 16 11.43 -9.65 -2.27
C ARG A 16 11.08 -8.45 -1.39
N GLN A 17 10.25 -8.62 -0.37
CA GLN A 17 9.91 -7.56 0.59
C GLN A 17 10.63 -7.78 1.92
N ARG A 18 11.01 -6.67 2.56
CA ARG A 18 11.68 -6.66 3.87
C ARG A 18 10.71 -6.44 5.04
N TYR A 19 9.41 -6.59 4.80
CA TYR A 19 8.36 -6.43 5.80
C TYR A 19 7.33 -7.54 5.63
N THR A 20 6.66 -7.88 6.74
CA THR A 20 5.67 -8.97 6.77
C THR A 20 4.32 -8.52 6.22
N THR A 21 3.49 -9.48 5.80
CA THR A 21 2.11 -9.20 5.40
C THR A 21 1.34 -8.53 6.55
N THR A 22 1.49 -8.98 7.79
CA THR A 22 0.83 -8.37 8.95
C THR A 22 1.22 -6.90 9.14
N LEU A 23 2.50 -6.56 8.97
CA LEU A 23 2.93 -5.17 9.06
C LEU A 23 2.28 -4.31 7.97
N SER A 24 2.18 -4.84 6.74
CA SER A 24 1.51 -4.11 5.66
C SER A 24 0.02 -3.84 5.95
N VAL A 25 -0.71 -4.82 6.47
CA VAL A 25 -2.13 -4.67 6.83
C VAL A 25 -2.32 -3.63 7.93
N TRP A 26 -1.41 -3.59 8.91
CA TRP A 26 -1.47 -2.57 9.95
C TRP A 26 -1.18 -1.17 9.42
N VAL A 27 -0.18 -1.02 8.55
CA VAL A 27 0.13 0.25 7.85
C VAL A 27 -1.06 0.72 6.99
N GLU A 28 -1.73 -0.20 6.30
CA GLU A 28 -2.95 0.09 5.53
C GLU A 28 -4.08 0.63 6.42
N SER A 29 -4.21 0.12 7.65
CA SER A 29 -5.19 0.64 8.61
C SER A 29 -4.82 2.05 9.08
N LEU A 30 -3.55 2.30 9.37
CA LEU A 30 -3.06 3.60 9.85
C LEU A 30 -3.17 4.69 8.78
N THR A 31 -2.90 4.38 7.52
CA THR A 31 -2.94 5.34 6.40
C THR A 31 -4.36 5.81 6.04
N ARG A 32 -5.41 5.15 6.53
CA ARG A 32 -6.78 5.67 6.48
C ARG A 32 -7.04 6.80 7.49
N LEU A 33 -6.25 6.85 8.56
CA LEU A 33 -6.48 7.74 9.71
C LEU A 33 -5.45 8.87 9.79
N LEU A 34 -4.22 8.63 9.29
CA LEU A 34 -3.08 9.52 9.47
C LEU A 34 -2.38 9.78 8.13
N PRO A 35 -1.78 10.98 7.94
CA PRO A 35 -0.92 11.26 6.80
C PRO A 35 0.25 10.27 6.70
N ILE A 36 0.63 9.90 5.48
CA ILE A 36 1.73 8.96 5.18
C ILE A 36 3.01 9.32 5.94
N LYS A 37 3.33 10.62 6.09
CA LYS A 37 4.52 11.09 6.83
C LYS A 37 4.48 10.69 8.31
N HIS A 38 3.34 10.82 8.97
CA HIS A 38 3.18 10.43 10.38
C HIS A 38 3.21 8.91 10.54
N VAL A 39 2.61 8.17 9.61
CA VAL A 39 2.67 6.70 9.63
C VAL A 39 4.12 6.22 9.45
N ALA A 40 4.89 6.85 8.56
CA ALA A 40 6.32 6.55 8.39
C ALA A 40 7.11 6.80 9.69
N GLN A 41 6.86 7.92 10.37
CA GLN A 41 7.48 8.23 11.67
C GLN A 41 7.08 7.21 12.75
N LEU A 42 5.81 6.84 12.85
CA LEU A 42 5.29 5.91 13.86
C LEU A 42 5.82 4.48 13.67
N THR A 43 5.89 4.02 12.43
CA THR A 43 6.25 2.62 12.09
C THR A 43 7.75 2.43 11.86
N GLY A 44 8.52 3.51 11.75
CA GLY A 44 9.94 3.48 11.39
C GLY A 44 10.19 3.08 9.92
N LEU A 45 9.13 2.91 9.11
CA LEU A 45 9.26 2.61 7.69
C LEU A 45 9.64 3.86 6.91
N HIS A 46 10.45 3.68 5.87
CA HIS A 46 10.72 4.76 4.93
C HIS A 46 9.41 5.26 4.29
N TRP A 47 9.27 6.58 4.12
CA TRP A 47 8.07 7.22 3.59
C TRP A 47 7.57 6.59 2.27
N HIS A 48 8.49 6.27 1.34
CA HIS A 48 8.12 5.63 0.07
C HIS A 48 7.56 4.21 0.25
N THR A 49 8.01 3.49 1.29
CA THR A 49 7.49 2.15 1.61
C THR A 49 6.02 2.26 2.06
N VAL A 50 5.72 3.20 2.96
CA VAL A 50 4.35 3.47 3.42
C VAL A 50 3.47 3.91 2.24
N LYS A 51 3.96 4.84 1.41
CA LYS A 51 3.25 5.29 0.20
C LYS A 51 2.94 4.13 -0.75
N ASN A 52 3.89 3.22 -0.97
CA ASN A 52 3.68 2.07 -1.84
C ASN A 52 2.68 1.05 -1.27
N ILE A 53 2.67 0.85 0.05
CA ILE A 53 1.67 0.01 0.72
C ILE A 53 0.28 0.60 0.51
N ASP A 54 0.10 1.89 0.82
CA ASP A 54 -1.18 2.58 0.66
C ASP A 54 -1.64 2.63 -0.81
N TYR A 55 -0.72 2.86 -1.75
CA TYR A 55 -1.03 2.82 -3.18
C TYR A 55 -1.56 1.44 -3.63
N ARG A 56 -0.95 0.34 -3.17
CA ARG A 56 -1.44 -1.00 -3.49
C ARG A 56 -2.81 -1.28 -2.90
N ARG A 57 -3.09 -0.77 -1.70
CA ARG A 57 -4.42 -0.81 -1.09
C ARG A 57 -5.44 -0.05 -1.93
N LEU A 58 -5.13 1.19 -2.30
CA LEU A 58 -5.98 2.00 -3.17
C LEU A 58 -6.27 1.33 -4.50
N LEU A 59 -5.28 0.67 -5.12
CA LEU A 59 -5.50 -0.09 -6.35
C LEU A 59 -6.48 -1.26 -6.18
N ARG A 60 -6.52 -1.91 -5.01
CA ARG A 60 -7.48 -2.98 -4.71
C ARG A 60 -8.89 -2.46 -4.44
N GLU A 61 -9.00 -1.30 -3.79
CA GLU A 61 -10.28 -0.68 -3.43
C GLU A 61 -10.89 0.16 -4.57
N ARG A 62 -10.05 0.63 -5.49
CA ARG A 62 -10.48 1.43 -6.63
C ARG A 62 -11.42 0.63 -7.52
N THR A 63 -12.68 1.02 -7.52
CA THR A 63 -13.66 0.53 -8.50
C THR A 63 -13.56 1.37 -9.76
N GLU A 64 -13.25 0.76 -10.89
CA GLU A 64 -13.25 1.46 -12.18
C GLU A 64 -14.70 1.73 -12.63
N PRO A 65 -15.06 2.97 -13.00
CA PRO A 65 -16.40 3.26 -13.47
C PRO A 65 -16.66 2.63 -14.85
N GLN A 66 -17.91 2.23 -15.12
CA GLN A 66 -18.34 1.74 -16.44
C GLN A 66 -18.37 2.91 -17.44
N ARG A 67 -17.24 3.13 -18.12
CA ARG A 67 -17.01 4.33 -18.94
C ARG A 67 -18.03 4.54 -20.07
N HIS A 68 -18.59 3.46 -20.61
CA HIS A 68 -19.55 3.51 -21.73
C HIS A 68 -20.95 4.02 -21.33
N THR A 69 -21.29 4.03 -20.04
CA THR A 69 -22.59 4.53 -19.55
C THR A 69 -22.53 5.95 -18.98
N LEU A 70 -21.32 6.49 -18.79
CA LEU A 70 -21.11 7.82 -18.24
C LEU A 70 -21.56 8.90 -19.25
N ARG A 71 -22.48 9.78 -18.82
CA ARG A 71 -22.98 10.90 -19.63
C ARG A 71 -22.54 12.28 -19.15
N ARG A 72 -22.02 12.36 -17.94
CA ARG A 72 -21.59 13.61 -17.29
C ARG A 72 -20.32 13.34 -16.51
N LEU A 73 -19.35 14.24 -16.65
CA LEU A 73 -18.14 14.28 -15.83
C LEU A 73 -18.24 15.52 -14.94
N VAL A 74 -18.16 15.32 -13.63
CA VAL A 74 -18.06 16.42 -12.66
C VAL A 74 -16.69 16.30 -12.02
N MET A 75 -15.99 17.41 -11.93
CA MET A 75 -14.71 17.51 -11.24
C MET A 75 -14.95 18.27 -9.94
N ASP A 76 -14.41 17.72 -8.85
CA ASP A 76 -14.34 18.40 -7.57
C ASP A 76 -12.92 18.97 -7.40
N GLU A 77 -12.82 20.23 -7.00
CA GLU A 77 -11.55 20.92 -6.78
C GLU A 77 -11.33 21.12 -5.29
N PHE A 78 -10.17 20.70 -4.82
CA PHE A 78 -9.75 20.94 -3.45
C PHE A 78 -8.41 21.68 -3.45
N ALA A 79 -8.30 22.67 -2.56
CA ALA A 79 -7.07 23.41 -2.32
C ALA A 79 -6.35 22.83 -1.10
N LEU A 80 -5.06 22.57 -1.23
CA LEU A 80 -4.17 22.29 -0.10
C LEU A 80 -3.36 23.56 0.16
N PHE A 81 -3.51 24.13 1.35
CA PHE A 81 -2.82 25.35 1.80
C PHE A 81 -1.45 25.04 2.39
#